data_AF-A0A2D2DED9-F1
#
_entry.id   AF-A0A2D2DED9-F1
#
_cell.length_a   1.000
_cell.length_b   1.000
_cell.length_c   1.000
_cell.angle_alpha   90.00
_cell.angle_beta   90.00
_cell.angle_gamma   90.00
#
_symmetry.space_group_name_H-M   'P 1'
#
loop_
_entity.id
_entity.type
_entity.pdbx_description
1 polymer ?
#
loop_
_entity_poly.entity_id
_entity_poly.type
_entity_poly.pdbx_seq_one_letter_code
_entity_poly.pdbx_strand_id
1 'polypeptide(L)'
;MIDHYEAVRLPFKPALPYHMLSDSVRAALWFGGVILPLISLAVVHVGYVGGSMPLPGTMLIHAFLITSIPLANALLLRAMMSERPLLPRPLALLHGFAATVSIVYTIVFLPLIPFTMAVILSYGIFLLLVLAPLLSLIALLAGRRMLGEMVRETGRAPLPSALPGVLLAMAVGAVVELPAAVTLIGMRMANSSVHATRADGVRLLRHLGNEKMIASMCKRQETSVTDLSGLLLTIGNPIKRTQACPVS
;
A
#
# COMPACT_ATOMS: atom_id res chain seq x y z
N MET A 1 -2.29 60.35 -15.01
CA MET A 1 -1.93 59.29 -15.97
C MET A 1 -2.04 57.99 -15.21
N ILE A 2 -3.23 57.37 -15.23
CA ILE A 2 -3.56 56.16 -14.48
C ILE A 2 -3.71 55.07 -15.54
N ASP A 3 -2.74 54.16 -15.60
CA ASP A 3 -2.76 53.04 -16.54
C ASP A 3 -3.89 52.08 -16.16
N HIS A 4 -4.93 52.05 -17.01
CA HIS A 4 -5.94 51.01 -17.02
C HIS A 4 -5.30 49.70 -17.47
N TYR A 5 -4.80 48.89 -16.53
CA TYR A 5 -4.58 47.47 -16.76
C TYR A 5 -5.95 46.79 -16.90
N GLU A 6 -6.48 46.76 -18.12
CA GLU A 6 -7.51 45.81 -18.50
C GLU A 6 -6.94 44.40 -18.34
N ALA A 7 -7.28 43.76 -17.23
CA ALA A 7 -7.08 42.33 -17.06
C ALA A 7 -7.87 41.63 -18.16
N VAL A 8 -7.17 41.20 -19.21
CA VAL A 8 -7.67 40.31 -20.26
C VAL A 8 -8.24 39.07 -19.57
N ARG A 9 -9.57 39.07 -19.35
CA ARG A 9 -10.30 37.87 -18.97
C ARG A 9 -10.30 36.97 -20.19
N LEU A 10 -9.31 36.07 -20.26
CA LEU A 10 -9.31 34.99 -21.23
C LEU A 10 -10.70 34.33 -21.20
N PRO A 11 -11.29 34.04 -22.37
CA PRO A 11 -12.62 33.47 -22.44
C PRO A 11 -12.67 32.20 -21.58
N PHE A 12 -13.60 32.20 -20.63
CA PHE A 12 -13.95 31.03 -19.83
C PHE A 12 -14.36 29.92 -20.80
N LYS A 13 -13.42 29.02 -21.11
CA LYS A 13 -13.74 27.78 -21.81
C LYS A 13 -14.27 26.85 -20.72
N PRO A 14 -15.57 26.50 -20.72
CA PRO A 14 -16.07 25.56 -19.73
C PRO A 14 -15.22 24.29 -19.83
N ALA A 15 -14.60 23.90 -18.71
CA ALA A 15 -13.91 22.64 -18.61
C ALA A 15 -14.84 21.52 -19.09
N LEU A 16 -14.28 20.55 -19.81
CA LEU A 16 -15.04 19.37 -20.24
C LEU A 16 -15.66 18.75 -18.98
N PRO A 17 -17.00 18.77 -18.86
CA PRO A 17 -17.60 18.34 -17.62
C PRO A 17 -17.37 16.84 -17.41
N TYR A 18 -17.32 16.38 -16.16
CA TYR A 18 -17.23 14.96 -15.80
C TYR A 18 -18.30 14.08 -16.48
N HIS A 19 -19.42 14.66 -16.91
CA HIS A 19 -20.44 13.95 -17.70
C HIS A 19 -20.01 13.55 -19.12
N MET A 20 -18.86 14.03 -19.61
CA MET A 20 -18.27 13.57 -20.88
C MET A 20 -17.30 12.41 -20.71
N LEU A 21 -16.98 11.99 -19.48
CA LEU A 21 -16.37 10.68 -19.29
C LEU A 21 -17.37 9.62 -19.71
N SER A 22 -16.95 8.69 -20.56
CA SER A 22 -17.80 7.55 -20.89
C SER A 22 -18.13 6.78 -19.60
N ASP A 23 -19.38 6.34 -19.49
CA ASP A 23 -19.85 5.57 -18.34
C ASP A 23 -18.96 4.35 -18.07
N SER A 24 -18.34 3.81 -19.11
CA SER A 24 -17.34 2.74 -19.06
C SER A 24 -16.08 3.11 -18.27
N VAL A 25 -15.51 4.31 -18.47
CA VAL A 25 -14.32 4.75 -17.72
C VAL A 25 -14.67 4.96 -16.25
N ARG A 26 -15.85 5.54 -15.97
CA ARG A 26 -16.35 5.69 -14.60
C ARG A 26 -16.52 4.33 -13.92
N ALA A 27 -17.16 3.39 -14.60
CA ALA A 27 -17.35 2.04 -14.10
C ALA A 27 -16.01 1.33 -13.83
N ALA A 28 -15.04 1.47 -14.75
CA ALA A 28 -13.71 0.90 -14.60
C ALA A 28 -12.95 1.47 -13.39
N LEU A 29 -13.02 2.79 -13.16
CA LEU A 29 -12.40 3.44 -12.01
C LEU A 29 -13.04 3.00 -10.68
N TRP A 30 -14.36 2.86 -10.63
CA TRP A 30 -15.06 2.35 -9.45
C TRP A 30 -14.73 0.88 -9.18
N PHE A 31 -14.75 0.07 -10.24
CA PHE A 31 -14.49 -1.36 -10.14
C PHE A 31 -13.05 -1.64 -9.68
N GLY A 32 -12.05 -1.09 -10.38
CA GLY A 32 -10.64 -1.32 -10.05
C GLY A 32 -10.17 -0.56 -8.80
N GLY A 33 -10.72 0.64 -8.58
CA GLY A 33 -10.31 1.52 -7.48
C GLY A 33 -10.91 1.16 -6.12
N VAL A 34 -12.16 0.67 -6.09
CA VAL A 34 -12.95 0.53 -4.86
C VAL A 34 -13.48 -0.89 -4.67
N ILE A 35 -14.21 -1.42 -5.65
CA ILE A 35 -14.93 -2.69 -5.50
C ILE A 35 -13.95 -3.85 -5.38
N LEU A 36 -12.98 -3.94 -6.30
CA LEU A 36 -12.04 -5.03 -6.36
C LEU A 36 -11.13 -5.13 -5.10
N PRO A 37 -10.55 -4.03 -4.57
CA PRO A 37 -9.81 -4.08 -3.30
C PRO A 37 -10.67 -4.49 -2.09
N LEU A 38 -11.95 -4.10 -2.05
CA LEU A 38 -12.86 -4.49 -0.98
C LEU A 38 -13.20 -5.99 -1.04
N ILE A 39 -13.45 -6.52 -2.24
CA ILE A 39 -13.63 -7.97 -2.45
C ILE A 39 -12.36 -8.70 -2.02
N SER A 40 -11.18 -8.19 -2.42
CA SER A 40 -9.90 -8.78 -2.03
C SER A 40 -9.74 -8.88 -0.51
N LEU A 41 -10.05 -7.81 0.21
CA LEU A 41 -9.97 -7.78 1.66
C LEU A 41 -10.96 -8.77 2.30
N ALA A 42 -12.19 -8.84 1.78
CA ALA A 42 -13.22 -9.74 2.28
C ALA A 42 -12.81 -11.21 2.10
N VAL A 43 -12.28 -11.59 0.93
CA VAL A 43 -11.79 -12.95 0.65
C VAL A 43 -10.67 -13.33 1.62
N VAL A 44 -9.70 -12.44 1.83
CA VAL A 44 -8.61 -12.67 2.79
C VAL A 44 -9.17 -12.87 4.19
N HIS A 45 -10.09 -12.01 4.63
CA HIS A 45 -10.70 -12.12 5.96
C HIS A 45 -11.47 -13.44 6.16
N VAL A 46 -12.28 -13.83 5.18
CA VAL A 46 -13.00 -15.12 5.19
C VAL A 46 -12.02 -16.29 5.27
N GLY A 47 -10.90 -16.22 4.54
CA GLY A 47 -9.85 -17.25 4.61
C GLY A 47 -9.27 -17.42 6.01
N TYR A 48 -8.99 -16.31 6.72
CA TYR A 48 -8.48 -16.36 8.09
C TYR A 48 -9.51 -16.92 9.08
N VAL A 49 -10.76 -16.47 8.99
CA VAL A 49 -11.84 -16.92 9.89
C VAL A 49 -12.20 -18.38 9.64
N GLY A 50 -12.36 -18.78 8.37
CA GLY A 50 -12.68 -20.15 7.99
C GLY A 50 -11.55 -21.15 8.26
N GLY A 51 -10.29 -20.69 8.20
CA GLY A 51 -9.12 -21.50 8.52
C GLY A 51 -8.83 -21.67 10.02
N SER A 52 -9.61 -21.05 10.91
CA SER A 52 -9.34 -21.01 12.37
C SER A 52 -7.92 -20.57 12.71
N MET A 53 -7.30 -19.76 11.85
CA MET A 53 -5.94 -19.28 12.06
C MET A 53 -5.96 -18.09 13.03
N PRO A 54 -5.08 -18.04 14.03
CA PRO A 54 -5.01 -16.90 14.93
C PRO A 54 -4.64 -15.63 14.14
N LEU A 55 -5.42 -14.56 14.35
CA LEU A 55 -5.20 -13.28 13.67
C LEU A 55 -3.83 -12.71 14.10
N PRO A 56 -2.91 -12.45 13.15
CA PRO A 56 -1.64 -11.80 13.45
C PRO A 56 -1.87 -10.42 14.07
N GLY A 57 -1.06 -10.02 15.06
CA GLY A 57 -1.20 -8.72 15.72
C GLY A 57 -1.03 -7.52 14.75
N THR A 58 -0.27 -7.70 13.66
CA THR A 58 -0.06 -6.69 12.61
C THR A 58 -1.19 -6.66 11.57
N MET A 59 -2.08 -7.66 11.55
CA MET A 59 -3.14 -7.78 10.54
C MET A 59 -4.10 -6.60 10.57
N LEU A 60 -4.47 -6.11 11.75
CA LEU A 60 -5.36 -4.95 11.88
C LEU A 60 -4.74 -3.68 11.26
N ILE A 61 -3.42 -3.52 11.43
CA ILE A 61 -2.68 -2.39 10.88
C ILE A 61 -2.67 -2.48 9.35
N HIS A 62 -2.28 -3.63 8.80
CA HIS A 62 -2.29 -3.86 7.35
C HIS A 62 -3.70 -3.73 6.76
N ALA A 63 -4.74 -4.23 7.44
CA ALA A 63 -6.12 -4.05 7.02
C ALA A 63 -6.51 -2.57 6.97
N PHE A 64 -6.13 -1.77 7.98
CA PHE A 64 -6.35 -0.33 7.96
C PHE A 64 -5.61 0.36 6.80
N LEU A 65 -4.33 0.01 6.57
CA LEU A 65 -3.55 0.54 5.45
C LEU A 65 -4.23 0.19 4.11
N ILE A 66 -4.59 -1.07 3.90
CA ILE A 66 -5.22 -1.53 2.66
C ILE A 66 -6.60 -0.88 2.45
N THR A 67 -7.42 -0.75 3.50
CA THR A 67 -8.75 -0.10 3.40
C THR A 67 -8.69 1.40 3.13
N SER A 68 -7.59 2.06 3.49
CA SER A 68 -7.39 3.47 3.16
C SER A 68 -7.36 3.72 1.64
N ILE A 69 -6.97 2.73 0.83
CA ILE A 69 -6.86 2.83 -0.63
C ILE A 69 -8.25 2.95 -1.30
N PRO A 70 -9.19 1.98 -1.15
CA PRO A 70 -10.53 2.12 -1.73
C PRO A 70 -11.28 3.32 -1.15
N LEU A 71 -11.03 3.70 0.11
CA LEU A 71 -11.60 4.91 0.69
C LEU A 71 -11.11 6.18 -0.02
N ALA A 72 -9.80 6.31 -0.24
CA ALA A 72 -9.23 7.45 -0.96
C ALA A 72 -9.77 7.53 -2.40
N ASN A 73 -9.83 6.40 -3.11
CA ASN A 73 -10.40 6.31 -4.44
C ASN A 73 -11.88 6.70 -4.47
N ALA A 74 -12.69 6.19 -3.55
CA ALA A 74 -14.12 6.50 -3.49
C ALA A 74 -14.36 8.01 -3.24
N LEU A 75 -13.60 8.61 -2.32
CA LEU A 75 -13.72 10.04 -2.02
C LEU A 75 -13.24 10.93 -3.17
N LEU A 76 -12.19 10.53 -3.89
CA LEU A 76 -11.74 11.21 -5.10
C LEU A 76 -12.80 11.17 -6.19
N LEU A 77 -13.33 9.99 -6.48
CA LEU A 77 -14.37 9.81 -7.50
C LEU A 77 -15.64 10.60 -7.14
N ARG A 78 -15.99 10.67 -5.86
CA ARG A 78 -17.07 11.54 -5.36
C ARG A 78 -16.78 13.02 -5.53
N ALA A 79 -15.54 13.46 -5.30
CA ALA A 79 -15.13 14.84 -5.53
C ALA A 79 -15.18 15.22 -7.01
N MET A 80 -14.86 14.29 -7.92
CA MET A 80 -15.00 14.48 -9.37
C MET A 80 -16.46 14.57 -9.82
N MET A 81 -17.38 13.91 -9.11
CA MET A 81 -18.83 13.98 -9.38
C MET A 81 -19.49 15.27 -8.87
N SER A 82 -18.77 16.08 -8.09
CA SER A 82 -19.32 17.32 -7.53
C SER A 82 -19.26 18.46 -8.55
N GLU A 83 -20.26 19.34 -8.59
CA GLU A 83 -20.29 20.52 -9.48
C GLU A 83 -19.08 21.46 -9.29
N ARG A 84 -18.49 21.42 -8.08
CA ARG A 84 -17.30 22.16 -7.70
C ARG A 84 -16.21 21.16 -7.30
N PRO A 85 -15.47 20.61 -8.27
CA PRO A 85 -14.34 19.72 -7.98
C PRO A 85 -13.28 20.50 -7.19
N LEU A 86 -13.29 20.31 -5.88
CA LEU A 86 -12.32 20.87 -4.94
C LEU A 86 -11.79 19.71 -4.12
N LEU A 87 -10.46 19.60 -4.06
CA LEU A 87 -9.81 18.61 -3.22
C LEU A 87 -9.37 19.29 -1.92
N PRO A 88 -10.10 19.11 -0.81
CA PRO A 88 -9.68 19.69 0.46
C PRO A 88 -8.34 19.10 0.88
N ARG A 89 -7.54 19.88 1.61
CA ARG A 89 -6.22 19.45 2.14
C ARG A 89 -6.21 18.06 2.79
N PRO A 90 -7.15 17.68 3.69
CA PRO A 90 -7.18 16.34 4.27
C PRO A 90 -7.36 15.23 3.22
N LEU A 91 -8.14 15.49 2.17
CA LEU A 91 -8.35 14.53 1.10
C LEU A 91 -7.09 14.36 0.23
N ALA A 92 -6.35 15.45 -0.02
CA ALA A 92 -5.05 15.38 -0.71
C ALA A 92 -4.00 14.60 0.10
N LEU A 93 -4.01 14.74 1.44
CA LEU A 93 -3.16 13.98 2.35
C LEU A 93 -3.52 12.49 2.32
N LEU A 94 -4.80 12.16 2.48
CA LEU A 94 -5.30 10.79 2.37
C LEU A 94 -4.93 10.17 1.01
N HIS A 95 -5.00 10.95 -0.06
CA HIS A 95 -4.61 10.51 -1.39
C HIS A 95 -3.13 10.14 -1.51
N GLY A 96 -2.25 10.99 -0.97
CA GLY A 96 -0.82 10.73 -0.94
C GLY A 96 -0.49 9.49 -0.11
N PHE A 97 -1.16 9.38 1.04
CA PHE A 97 -1.03 8.23 1.92
C PHE A 97 -1.42 6.93 1.21
N ALA A 98 -2.64 6.88 0.66
CA ALA A 98 -3.15 5.74 -0.09
C ALA A 98 -2.29 5.39 -1.32
N ALA A 99 -1.76 6.39 -2.04
CA ALA A 99 -0.89 6.16 -3.19
C ALA A 99 0.39 5.41 -2.78
N THR A 100 1.06 5.88 -1.72
CA THR A 100 2.27 5.24 -1.21
C THR A 100 1.99 3.83 -0.72
N VAL A 101 0.92 3.64 0.06
CA VAL A 101 0.52 2.31 0.53
C VAL A 101 0.27 1.37 -0.65
N SER A 102 -0.48 1.83 -1.67
CA SER A 102 -0.77 1.03 -2.86
C SER A 102 0.51 0.66 -3.63
N ILE A 103 1.46 1.59 -3.79
CA ILE A 103 2.77 1.31 -4.41
C ILE A 103 3.52 0.22 -3.65
N VAL A 104 3.60 0.34 -2.32
CA VAL A 104 4.29 -0.65 -1.48
C VAL A 104 3.65 -2.02 -1.68
N TYR A 105 2.33 -2.14 -1.55
CA TYR A 105 1.65 -3.43 -1.75
C TYR A 105 1.79 -3.96 -3.18
N THR A 106 1.75 -3.11 -4.20
CA THR A 106 2.01 -3.52 -5.58
C THR A 106 3.40 -4.15 -5.72
N ILE A 107 4.45 -3.52 -5.16
CA ILE A 107 5.82 -4.06 -5.21
C ILE A 107 5.90 -5.41 -4.50
N VAL A 108 5.22 -5.55 -3.37
CA VAL A 108 5.21 -6.77 -2.54
C VAL A 108 4.50 -7.92 -3.24
N PHE A 109 3.40 -7.62 -3.93
CA PHE A 109 2.61 -8.62 -4.64
C PHE A 109 3.16 -8.95 -6.04
N LEU A 110 4.01 -8.10 -6.61
CA LEU A 110 4.58 -8.30 -7.95
C LEU A 110 5.29 -9.65 -8.14
N PRO A 111 6.14 -10.14 -7.20
CA PRO A 111 6.78 -11.44 -7.33
C PRO A 111 5.81 -12.63 -7.22
N LEU A 112 4.60 -12.41 -6.67
CA LEU A 112 3.58 -13.46 -6.55
C LEU A 112 2.79 -13.66 -7.86
N ILE A 113 2.80 -12.68 -8.77
CA ILE A 113 2.08 -12.76 -10.06
C ILE A 113 2.39 -14.05 -10.84
N PRO A 114 3.65 -14.46 -11.08
CA PRO A 114 3.93 -15.69 -11.82
C PRO A 114 3.35 -16.94 -11.15
N PHE A 115 3.36 -17.00 -9.81
CA PHE A 115 2.76 -18.10 -9.06
C PHE A 115 1.24 -18.12 -9.18
N THR A 116 0.60 -16.95 -9.11
CA THR A 116 -0.84 -16.87 -9.33
C THR A 116 -1.25 -17.25 -10.74
N MET A 117 -0.40 -17.01 -11.75
CA MET A 117 -0.72 -17.44 -13.12
C MET A 117 -0.91 -18.96 -13.25
N ALA A 118 -0.15 -19.75 -12.49
CA ALA A 118 -0.35 -21.20 -12.45
C ALA A 118 -1.68 -21.59 -11.77
N VAL A 119 -2.11 -20.82 -10.76
CA VAL A 119 -3.36 -21.04 -10.01
C VAL A 119 -4.61 -20.56 -10.78
N ILE A 120 -4.47 -19.59 -11.70
CA ILE A 120 -5.57 -19.08 -12.55
C ILE A 120 -6.31 -20.21 -13.27
N LEU A 121 -5.57 -21.20 -13.78
CA LEU A 121 -6.14 -22.32 -14.54
C LEU A 121 -7.17 -23.13 -13.72
N SER A 122 -7.14 -23.01 -12.40
CA SER A 122 -8.04 -23.72 -11.49
C SER A 122 -9.07 -22.80 -10.80
N TYR A 123 -8.67 -21.58 -10.40
CA TYR A 123 -9.49 -20.69 -9.59
C TYR A 123 -9.22 -19.20 -9.92
N GLY A 124 -9.60 -18.75 -11.13
CA GLY A 124 -9.30 -17.44 -11.72
C GLY A 124 -9.52 -16.16 -10.88
N ILE A 125 -10.11 -16.26 -9.69
CA ILE A 125 -10.26 -15.19 -8.69
C ILE A 125 -8.90 -14.81 -8.05
N PHE A 126 -7.95 -15.73 -7.97
CA PHE A 126 -6.69 -15.49 -7.23
C PHE A 126 -5.78 -14.43 -7.87
N LEU A 127 -5.76 -14.33 -9.21
CA LEU A 127 -5.02 -13.28 -9.91
C LEU A 127 -5.62 -11.90 -9.63
N LEU A 128 -6.95 -11.81 -9.63
CA LEU A 128 -7.66 -10.55 -9.37
C LEU A 128 -7.33 -10.00 -7.97
N LEU A 129 -7.09 -10.89 -7.00
CA LEU A 129 -6.64 -10.55 -5.65
C LEU A 129 -5.26 -9.87 -5.66
N VAL A 130 -4.30 -10.46 -6.37
CA VAL A 130 -2.91 -9.96 -6.44
C VAL A 130 -2.81 -8.69 -7.29
N LEU A 131 -3.70 -8.54 -8.27
CA LEU A 131 -3.73 -7.38 -9.16
C LEU A 131 -4.51 -6.18 -8.58
N ALA A 132 -5.34 -6.39 -7.55
CA ALA A 132 -6.15 -5.34 -6.92
C ALA A 132 -5.36 -4.07 -6.52
N PRO A 133 -4.21 -4.15 -5.82
CA PRO A 133 -3.46 -2.94 -5.46
C PRO A 133 -2.87 -2.22 -6.67
N LEU A 134 -2.50 -2.93 -7.74
CA LEU A 134 -2.04 -2.31 -8.98
C LEU A 134 -3.19 -1.55 -9.67
N LEU A 135 -4.35 -2.19 -9.83
CA LEU A 135 -5.52 -1.55 -10.44
C LEU A 135 -6.02 -0.37 -9.61
N SER A 136 -5.96 -0.47 -8.28
CA SER A 136 -6.33 0.60 -7.37
C SER A 136 -5.38 1.79 -7.47
N LEU A 137 -4.07 1.53 -7.61
CA LEU A 137 -3.06 2.57 -7.86
C LEU A 137 -3.30 3.27 -9.20
N ILE A 138 -3.59 2.51 -10.26
CA ILE A 138 -3.88 3.06 -11.59
C ILE A 138 -5.12 3.96 -11.51
N ALA A 139 -6.20 3.50 -10.88
CA ALA A 139 -7.42 4.29 -10.71
C ALA A 139 -7.18 5.59 -9.92
N LEU A 140 -6.36 5.50 -8.87
CA LEU A 140 -5.99 6.62 -8.01
C LEU A 140 -5.19 7.68 -8.77
N LEU A 141 -4.19 7.26 -9.55
CA LEU A 141 -3.34 8.15 -10.35
C LEU A 141 -4.12 8.75 -11.53
N ALA A 142 -4.93 7.94 -12.21
CA ALA A 142 -5.78 8.39 -13.31
C ALA A 142 -6.79 9.44 -12.82
N GLY A 143 -7.56 9.13 -11.78
CA GLY A 143 -8.56 10.07 -11.26
C GLY A 143 -7.94 11.37 -10.74
N ARG A 144 -6.75 11.32 -10.13
CA ARG A 144 -6.05 12.55 -9.69
C ARG A 144 -5.55 13.40 -10.85
N ARG A 145 -5.04 12.79 -11.93
CA ARG A 145 -4.64 13.51 -13.16
C ARG A 145 -5.85 14.20 -13.78
N MET A 146 -6.95 13.47 -13.92
CA MET A 146 -8.20 13.97 -14.50
C MET A 146 -8.78 15.12 -13.66
N LEU A 147 -8.78 14.99 -12.33
CA LEU A 147 -9.18 16.08 -11.45
C LEU A 147 -8.27 17.31 -11.59
N GLY A 148 -6.96 17.10 -11.74
CA GLY A 148 -6.00 18.18 -11.99
C GLY A 148 -6.27 18.92 -13.29
N GLU A 149 -6.60 18.19 -14.35
CA GLU A 149 -7.00 18.77 -15.64
C GLU A 149 -8.29 19.59 -15.50
N MET A 150 -9.34 19.05 -14.87
CA MET A 150 -10.60 19.79 -14.63
C MET A 150 -10.40 21.06 -13.80
N VAL A 151 -9.54 21.03 -12.77
CA VAL A 151 -9.23 22.21 -11.95
C VAL A 151 -8.48 23.27 -12.76
N ARG A 152 -7.53 22.85 -13.61
CA ARG A 152 -6.78 23.76 -14.49
C ARG A 152 -7.67 24.41 -15.54
N GLU A 153 -8.57 23.64 -16.16
CA GLU A 153 -9.51 24.16 -17.16
C GLU A 153 -10.54 25.12 -16.55
N THR A 154 -10.99 24.86 -15.32
CA THR A 154 -11.93 25.76 -14.62
C THR A 154 -11.26 27.00 -14.01
N GLY A 155 -9.95 27.18 -14.18
CA GLY A 155 -9.20 28.32 -13.63
C GLY A 155 -9.19 28.37 -12.11
N ARG A 156 -9.41 27.23 -11.44
CA ARG A 156 -9.47 27.13 -9.97
C ARG A 156 -8.07 26.96 -9.37
N ALA A 157 -7.98 27.17 -8.06
CA ALA A 157 -6.74 26.99 -7.31
C ALA A 157 -6.16 25.58 -7.53
N PRO A 158 -4.83 25.45 -7.68
CA PRO A 158 -4.19 24.17 -7.93
C PRO A 158 -4.45 23.17 -6.80
N LEU A 159 -4.44 21.88 -7.15
CA LEU A 159 -4.61 20.80 -6.19
C LEU A 159 -3.54 20.88 -5.08
N PRO A 160 -3.89 20.61 -3.81
CA PRO A 160 -2.90 20.57 -2.74
C PRO A 160 -1.86 19.48 -3.02
N SER A 161 -0.63 19.73 -2.55
CA SER A 161 0.42 18.71 -2.59
C SER A 161 0.02 17.49 -1.78
N ALA A 162 0.28 16.30 -2.32
CA ALA A 162 0.09 15.04 -1.62
C ALA A 162 1.36 14.56 -0.91
N LEU A 163 2.46 15.30 -1.03
CA LEU A 163 3.74 14.98 -0.43
C LEU A 163 3.66 14.75 1.10
N PRO A 164 2.90 15.54 1.88
CA PRO A 164 2.73 15.26 3.31
C PRO A 164 2.11 13.88 3.59
N GLY A 165 1.16 13.46 2.74
CA GLY A 165 0.54 12.14 2.85
C GLY A 165 1.52 11.01 2.51
N VAL A 166 2.37 11.23 1.49
CA VAL A 166 3.44 10.30 1.11
C VAL A 166 4.43 10.11 2.27
N LEU A 167 4.91 11.22 2.85
CA LEU A 167 5.83 11.17 3.99
C LEU A 167 5.19 10.48 5.20
N LEU A 168 3.92 10.74 5.47
CA LEU A 168 3.18 10.08 6.54
C LEU A 168 3.09 8.57 6.32
N ALA A 169 2.74 8.11 5.10
CA ALA A 169 2.68 6.69 4.79
C ALA A 169 4.04 6.01 4.92
N MET A 170 5.12 6.66 4.46
CA MET A 170 6.48 6.16 4.63
C MET A 170 6.86 6.03 6.12
N ALA A 171 6.53 7.02 6.94
CA ALA A 171 6.79 6.98 8.37
C ALA A 171 6.01 5.85 9.06
N VAL A 172 4.71 5.71 8.77
CA VAL A 172 3.88 4.63 9.30
C VAL A 172 4.41 3.25 8.86
N GLY A 173 4.69 3.08 7.57
CA GLY A 173 5.26 1.84 7.04
C GLY A 173 6.60 1.48 7.69
N ALA A 174 7.48 2.47 7.86
CA ALA A 174 8.75 2.27 8.54
C ALA A 174 8.55 1.80 9.99
N VAL A 175 7.65 2.43 10.75
CA VAL A 175 7.37 2.04 12.15
C VAL A 175 6.80 0.62 12.24
N VAL A 176 5.93 0.23 11.30
CA VAL A 176 5.33 -1.11 11.27
C VAL A 176 6.36 -2.19 10.93
N GLU A 177 7.25 -1.93 9.96
CA GLU A 177 8.26 -2.88 9.51
C GLU A 177 9.55 -2.88 10.35
N LEU A 178 9.79 -1.83 11.15
CA LEU A 178 11.02 -1.66 11.93
C LEU A 178 11.33 -2.87 12.82
N PRO A 179 10.38 -3.43 13.60
CA PRO A 179 10.68 -4.55 14.51
C PRO A 179 11.13 -5.80 13.75
N ALA A 180 10.53 -6.08 12.60
CA ALA A 180 10.90 -7.21 11.75
C ALA A 180 12.29 -7.02 11.13
N ALA A 181 12.57 -5.83 10.61
CA ALA A 181 13.86 -5.48 10.03
C ALA A 181 14.99 -5.53 11.06
N VAL A 182 14.77 -4.97 12.26
CA VAL A 182 15.75 -4.98 13.35
C VAL A 182 16.01 -6.41 13.85
N THR A 183 14.96 -7.20 14.03
CA THR A 183 15.10 -8.61 14.45
C THR A 183 15.91 -9.39 13.41
N LEU A 184 15.66 -9.18 12.12
CA LEU A 184 16.39 -9.82 11.04
C LEU A 184 17.87 -9.45 11.01
N ILE A 185 18.19 -8.16 11.11
CA ILE A 185 19.57 -7.67 11.14
C ILE A 185 20.28 -8.27 12.36
N GLY A 186 19.64 -8.25 13.53
CA GLY A 186 20.16 -8.84 14.75
C GLY A 186 20.46 -10.33 14.62
N MET A 187 19.57 -11.11 13.99
CA MET A 187 19.80 -12.53 13.73
C MET A 187 20.97 -12.78 12.76
N ARG A 188 21.07 -12.01 11.68
CA ARG A 188 22.21 -12.11 10.74
C ARG A 188 23.54 -11.79 11.43
N MET A 189 23.56 -10.75 12.28
CA MET A 189 24.73 -10.40 13.07
C MET A 189 25.08 -11.49 14.09
N ALA A 190 24.08 -12.02 14.80
CA ALA A 190 24.26 -13.10 15.78
C ALA A 190 24.80 -14.39 15.14
N ASN A 191 24.49 -14.66 13.87
CA ASN A 191 25.01 -15.81 13.14
C ASN A 191 26.37 -15.57 12.45
N SER A 192 27.00 -14.42 12.64
CA SER A 192 28.33 -14.13 12.08
C SER A 192 29.42 -15.02 12.71
N SER A 193 30.47 -15.34 11.95
CA SER A 193 31.68 -16.02 12.44
C SER A 193 32.59 -15.09 13.26
N VAL A 194 32.40 -13.78 13.15
CA VAL A 194 33.17 -12.77 13.89
C VAL A 194 32.58 -12.58 15.29
N HIS A 195 33.38 -12.82 16.33
CA HIS A 195 32.93 -12.75 17.73
C HIS A 195 32.35 -11.38 18.13
N ALA A 196 32.96 -10.28 17.68
CA ALA A 196 32.47 -8.92 17.97
C ALA A 196 31.07 -8.68 17.36
N THR A 197 30.91 -8.97 16.06
CA THR A 197 29.64 -8.83 15.35
C THR A 197 28.53 -9.70 15.93
N ARG A 198 28.88 -10.91 16.38
CA ARG A 198 27.95 -11.83 17.06
C ARG A 198 27.45 -11.24 18.39
N ALA A 199 28.36 -10.72 19.22
CA ALA A 199 28.01 -10.13 20.50
C ALA A 199 27.08 -8.91 20.35
N ASP A 200 27.34 -8.07 19.35
CA ASP A 200 26.50 -6.91 19.03
C ASP A 200 25.12 -7.34 18.52
N GLY A 201 25.04 -8.38 17.68
CA GLY A 201 23.77 -8.95 17.22
C GLY A 201 22.90 -9.45 18.37
N VAL A 202 23.50 -10.18 19.33
CA VAL A 202 22.79 -10.66 20.53
C VAL A 202 22.33 -9.49 21.41
N ARG A 203 23.16 -8.44 21.57
CA ARG A 203 22.79 -7.25 22.35
C ARG A 203 21.62 -6.51 21.71
N LEU A 204 21.62 -6.37 20.38
CA LEU A 204 20.54 -5.76 19.61
C LEU A 204 19.23 -6.53 19.78
N LEU A 205 19.28 -7.87 19.64
CA LEU A 205 18.11 -8.73 19.83
C LEU A 205 17.54 -8.66 21.25
N ARG A 206 18.38 -8.51 22.27
CA ARG A 206 17.92 -8.37 23.67
C ARG A 206 17.16 -7.06 23.95
N HIS A 207 17.47 -5.98 23.23
CA HIS A 207 16.86 -4.67 23.48
C HIS A 207 15.69 -4.37 22.54
N LEU A 208 15.78 -4.80 21.28
CA LEU A 208 14.86 -4.42 20.22
C LEU A 208 14.26 -5.62 19.45
N GLY A 209 14.66 -6.85 19.79
CA GLY A 209 14.16 -8.06 19.13
C GLY A 209 12.72 -8.38 19.53
N ASN A 210 11.94 -8.88 18.58
CA ASN A 210 10.59 -9.38 18.85
C ASN A 210 10.66 -10.86 19.26
N GLU A 211 10.50 -11.14 20.56
CA GLU A 211 10.56 -12.50 21.12
C GLU A 211 9.60 -13.47 20.43
N LYS A 212 8.40 -13.03 20.05
CA LYS A 212 7.41 -13.88 19.35
C LYS A 212 7.90 -14.27 17.97
N MET A 213 8.54 -13.35 17.25
CA MET A 213 9.12 -13.61 15.93
C MET A 213 10.28 -14.60 16.05
N ILE A 214 11.19 -14.39 17.01
CA ILE A 214 12.31 -15.30 17.28
C ILE A 214 11.80 -16.70 17.64
N ALA A 215 10.82 -16.79 18.55
CA ALA A 215 10.21 -18.06 18.94
C ALA A 215 9.50 -18.77 17.78
N SER A 216 8.84 -18.04 16.89
CA SER A 216 8.20 -18.61 15.69
C SER A 216 9.21 -19.13 14.66
N MET A 217 10.42 -18.57 14.58
CA MET A 217 11.46 -19.10 13.71
C MET A 217 12.13 -20.35 14.29
N CYS A 218 12.16 -20.48 15.62
CA CYS A 218 12.67 -21.67 16.30
C CYS A 218 11.67 -22.82 16.35
N LYS A 219 10.38 -22.54 16.47
CA LYS A 219 9.33 -23.57 16.38
C LYS A 219 9.05 -23.86 14.91
N ARG A 220 8.87 -25.14 14.55
CA ARG A 220 8.49 -25.61 13.21
C ARG A 220 7.08 -25.14 12.75
N GLN A 221 6.48 -24.16 13.44
CA GLN A 221 5.17 -23.64 13.09
C GLN A 221 5.32 -22.82 11.83
N GLU A 222 4.56 -23.18 10.79
CA GLU A 222 4.49 -22.51 9.50
C GLU A 222 4.52 -21.00 9.71
N THR A 223 5.60 -20.38 9.21
CA THR A 223 5.79 -18.93 9.29
C THR A 223 4.60 -18.27 8.60
N SER A 224 3.71 -17.65 9.37
CA SER A 224 2.77 -16.67 8.83
C SER A 224 3.60 -15.53 8.25
N VAL A 225 3.85 -15.59 6.94
CA VAL A 225 4.53 -14.55 6.17
C VAL A 225 3.61 -13.33 6.14
N THR A 226 3.61 -12.58 7.23
CA THR A 226 2.69 -11.45 7.46
C THR A 226 3.41 -10.11 7.36
N ASP A 227 4.75 -10.12 7.38
CA ASP A 227 5.58 -8.92 7.28
C ASP A 227 6.30 -8.88 5.91
N LEU A 228 6.43 -7.69 5.30
CA LEU A 228 7.12 -7.49 4.01
C LEU A 228 8.53 -8.08 4.04
N SER A 229 9.20 -7.87 5.16
CA SER A 229 10.58 -8.31 5.40
C SER A 229 10.73 -9.83 5.32
N GLY A 230 9.72 -10.59 5.77
CA GLY A 230 9.69 -12.05 5.69
C GLY A 230 9.52 -12.56 4.26
N LEU A 231 8.70 -11.86 3.45
CA LEU A 231 8.51 -12.18 2.04
C LEU A 231 9.78 -11.91 1.22
N LEU A 232 10.41 -10.74 1.43
CA LEU A 232 11.67 -10.36 0.78
C LEU A 232 12.81 -11.34 1.06
N LEU A 233 12.87 -11.91 2.26
CA LEU A 233 13.86 -12.93 2.62
C LEU A 233 13.61 -14.28 1.96
N THR A 234 12.36 -14.72 1.92
CA THR A 234 11.98 -15.98 1.29
C THR A 234 12.38 -15.99 -0.19
N ILE A 235 12.31 -14.83 -0.84
CA ILE A 235 12.67 -14.65 -2.26
C ILE A 235 14.18 -14.42 -2.44
N GLY A 236 14.82 -13.62 -1.56
CA GLY A 236 16.19 -13.14 -1.79
C GLY A 236 17.32 -14.01 -1.21
N ASN A 237 17.10 -14.69 -0.08
CA ASN A 237 18.06 -15.62 0.52
C ASN A 237 17.38 -16.41 1.66
N PRO A 238 16.91 -17.64 1.40
CA PRO A 238 16.26 -18.44 2.44
C PRO A 238 17.28 -18.76 3.54
N ILE A 239 17.06 -18.24 4.74
CA ILE A 239 17.88 -18.57 5.91
C ILE A 239 17.66 -20.06 6.22
N LYS A 240 18.72 -20.87 6.08
CA LYS A 240 18.65 -22.30 6.39
C LYS A 240 18.40 -22.50 7.88
N ARG A 241 17.49 -23.42 8.22
CA ARG A 241 17.01 -23.74 9.59
C ARG A 241 18.13 -23.95 10.63
N THR A 242 19.29 -24.43 10.20
CA THR A 242 20.48 -24.66 11.05
C THR A 242 21.18 -23.38 11.53
N GLN A 243 20.83 -22.22 10.97
CA GLN A 243 21.41 -20.92 11.32
C GLN A 243 20.55 -20.11 12.30
N ALA A 244 19.26 -20.43 12.40
CA ALA A 244 18.32 -19.70 13.26
C ALA A 244 18.24 -20.27 14.69
N CYS A 245 18.54 -21.56 14.86
CA CYS A 245 18.55 -22.23 16.16
C CYS A 245 19.98 -22.61 16.53
N PRO A 246 20.56 -22.10 17.63
CA PRO A 246 21.71 -22.78 18.23
C PRO A 246 21.25 -24.17 18.62
N VAL A 247 21.83 -25.19 18.00
CA VAL A 247 21.65 -26.59 18.38
C VAL A 247 22.15 -26.70 19.82
N SER A 248 21.25 -27.07 20.74
CA SER A 248 21.58 -27.51 22.09
C SER A 248 22.39 -28.79 22.04
#